data_AF-A0A7J7S6Y7-F1
#
_entry.id   AF-A0A7J7S6Y7-F1
#
_cell.length_a   1.000
_cell.length_b   1.000
_cell.length_c   1.000
_cell.angle_alpha   90.00
_cell.angle_beta   90.00
_cell.angle_gamma   90.00
#
_symmetry.space_group_name_H-M   'P 1'
#
loop_
_entity.id
_entity.type
_entity.pdbx_description
1 polymer ?
#
loop_
_entity_poly.entity_id
_entity_poly.type
_entity_poly.pdbx_seq_one_letter_code
_entity_poly.pdbx_strand_id
1 'polypeptide(L)'
;MAARIVGCGIGRLLGSLPGRAGARGWPLGVSALRKVASGPPGSAPAAVQTASYPKLRVQAAQQPAAFWGPLARDTLVWDTPYHTVWDCDFSSGKIGWFLGGQLNVSGNCWRPHAAWPTH
;
A
#
# COMPACT_ATOMS: atom_id res chain seq x y z
N MET A 1 31.55 -3.56 2.16
CA MET A 1 30.85 -2.85 1.07
C MET A 1 29.62 -2.19 1.68
N ALA A 2 29.67 -0.88 1.91
CA ALA A 2 28.66 -0.11 2.62
C ALA A 2 27.60 0.39 1.65
N ALA A 3 26.34 0.00 1.83
CA ALA A 3 25.21 0.60 1.12
C ALA A 3 24.57 1.65 2.04
N ARG A 4 24.98 2.90 1.87
CA ARG A 4 24.28 4.08 2.38
C ARG A 4 23.10 4.32 1.44
N ILE A 5 21.86 4.22 1.93
CA ILE A 5 20.71 4.75 1.20
C ILE A 5 20.16 5.91 2.01
N VAL A 6 20.43 7.08 1.46
CA VAL A 6 20.02 8.42 1.89
C VAL A 6 18.50 8.53 1.81
N GLY A 7 17.89 9.06 2.88
CA GLY A 7 16.46 9.36 2.94
C GLY A 7 16.06 10.44 1.93
N CYS A 8 14.87 10.28 1.35
CA CYS A 8 14.31 11.27 0.44
C CYS A 8 13.39 12.22 1.24
N GLY A 9 13.81 13.49 1.30
CA GLY A 9 13.16 14.57 2.04
C GLY A 9 11.89 15.12 1.38
N ILE A 10 11.08 15.72 2.25
CA ILE A 10 9.85 16.47 1.99
C ILE A 10 10.16 17.83 1.37
N GLY A 11 9.47 18.18 0.28
CA GLY A 11 9.46 19.51 -0.31
C GLY A 11 8.03 19.96 -0.61
N ARG A 12 7.48 20.81 0.26
CA ARG A 12 6.25 21.60 0.02
C ARG A 12 6.58 22.76 -0.91
N LEU A 13 5.72 23.05 -1.88
CA LEU A 13 5.61 24.39 -2.46
C LEU A 13 4.13 24.71 -2.71
N LEU A 14 3.61 25.68 -1.96
CA LEU A 14 2.38 26.42 -2.25
C LEU A 14 2.66 27.40 -3.40
N GLY A 15 1.69 27.57 -4.31
CA GLY A 15 1.74 28.61 -5.35
C GLY A 15 0.41 28.72 -6.11
N SER A 16 -0.17 29.92 -6.06
CA SER A 16 -1.54 30.30 -6.39
C SER A 16 -1.95 30.25 -7.88
N LEU A 17 -3.26 30.08 -8.10
CA LEU A 17 -4.00 30.16 -9.38
C LEU A 17 -4.01 31.58 -9.98
N PRO A 18 -4.22 31.70 -11.30
CA PRO A 18 -5.46 32.35 -11.74
C PRO A 18 -6.11 31.76 -13.01
N GLY A 19 -7.41 32.04 -13.20
CA GLY A 19 -7.92 32.39 -14.54
C GLY A 19 -8.81 31.39 -15.30
N ARG A 20 -10.10 31.38 -14.94
CA ARG A 20 -11.33 31.24 -15.77
C ARG A 20 -11.17 31.15 -17.31
N ALA A 21 -11.79 30.12 -17.94
CA ALA A 21 -12.93 30.22 -18.88
C ALA A 21 -12.98 29.12 -19.97
N GLY A 22 -14.08 28.34 -19.98
CA GLY A 22 -14.92 28.03 -21.16
C GLY A 22 -14.44 27.09 -22.28
N ALA A 23 -14.99 25.88 -22.33
CA ALA A 23 -15.47 25.16 -23.55
C ALA A 23 -16.08 23.81 -23.12
N ARG A 24 -17.39 23.72 -22.91
CA ARG A 24 -18.36 23.07 -23.82
C ARG A 24 -17.79 21.96 -24.71
N GLY A 25 -18.07 20.72 -24.25
CA GLY A 25 -18.41 19.57 -25.09
C GLY A 25 -17.25 18.65 -25.44
N TRP A 26 -17.20 17.47 -24.82
CA TRP A 26 -16.53 16.28 -25.35
C TRP A 26 -17.44 15.05 -25.24
N PRO A 27 -17.31 14.11 -26.19
CA PRO A 27 -18.41 13.25 -26.61
C PRO A 27 -18.66 12.08 -25.65
N LEU A 28 -19.91 11.60 -25.67
CA LEU A 28 -20.28 10.27 -25.21
C LEU A 28 -19.48 9.25 -26.03
N GLY A 29 -18.50 8.59 -25.41
CA GLY A 29 -17.63 7.66 -26.13
C GLY A 29 -16.65 6.91 -25.23
N VAL A 30 -17.15 5.85 -24.59
CA VAL A 30 -16.42 4.62 -24.18
C VAL A 30 -14.94 4.78 -23.80
N SER A 31 -14.68 5.19 -22.56
CA SER A 31 -13.39 4.89 -21.93
C SER A 31 -13.49 3.56 -21.21
N ALA A 32 -12.79 2.58 -21.76
CA ALA A 32 -12.68 1.20 -21.29
C ALA A 32 -12.61 1.13 -19.76
N LEU A 33 -13.54 0.38 -19.16
CA LEU A 33 -13.43 -0.08 -17.78
C LEU A 33 -12.04 -0.68 -17.60
N ARG A 34 -11.16 0.00 -16.86
CA ARG A 34 -9.99 -0.64 -16.27
C ARG A 34 -10.55 -1.74 -15.38
N LYS A 35 -10.53 -2.96 -15.88
CA LYS A 35 -10.88 -4.15 -15.11
C LYS A 35 -9.77 -4.35 -14.09
N VAL A 36 -9.86 -3.64 -12.97
CA VAL A 36 -9.14 -4.02 -11.75
C VAL A 36 -9.69 -5.40 -11.44
N ALA A 37 -8.87 -6.42 -11.67
CA ALA A 37 -9.17 -7.78 -11.26
C ALA A 37 -9.16 -7.81 -9.73
N SER A 38 -10.30 -7.45 -9.12
CA SER A 38 -10.58 -7.74 -7.73
C SER A 38 -10.72 -9.26 -7.63
N GLY A 39 -9.66 -9.91 -7.14
CA GLY A 39 -9.75 -11.29 -6.67
C GLY A 39 -10.82 -11.39 -5.56
N PRO A 40 -11.28 -12.61 -5.22
CA PRO A 40 -12.21 -12.78 -4.13
C PRO A 40 -11.61 -12.13 -2.88
N PRO A 41 -12.41 -11.38 -2.09
CA PRO A 41 -11.89 -10.74 -0.90
C PRO A 41 -11.23 -11.80 0.00
N GLY A 42 -10.22 -11.43 0.79
CA GLY A 42 -9.57 -12.32 1.77
C GLY A 42 -8.72 -13.46 1.20
N SER A 43 -8.59 -13.54 -0.12
CA SER A 43 -7.48 -14.26 -0.71
C SER A 43 -6.23 -13.39 -0.63
N ALA A 44 -5.07 -13.98 -0.30
CA ALA A 44 -3.79 -13.28 -0.39
C ALA A 44 -3.70 -12.59 -1.78
N PRO A 45 -3.01 -11.44 -1.97
CA PRO A 45 -2.91 -10.83 -3.29
C PRO A 45 -2.52 -11.88 -4.34
N ALA A 46 -3.08 -11.80 -5.54
CA ALA A 46 -2.97 -12.87 -6.56
C ALA A 46 -1.51 -13.31 -6.85
N ALA A 47 -0.55 -12.40 -6.63
CA ALA A 47 0.89 -12.67 -6.71
C ALA A 47 1.39 -13.69 -5.67
N VAL A 48 0.77 -13.77 -4.50
CA VAL A 48 1.06 -14.74 -3.43
C VAL A 48 0.33 -16.06 -3.65
N GLN A 49 -0.86 -16.04 -4.26
CA GLN A 49 -1.66 -17.26 -4.46
C GLN A 49 -1.05 -18.27 -5.45
N THR A 50 -0.26 -17.79 -6.40
CA THR A 50 0.29 -18.61 -7.49
C THR A 50 1.73 -19.09 -7.23
N ALA A 51 2.39 -18.56 -6.20
CA ALA A 51 3.76 -18.89 -5.87
C ALA A 51 3.84 -20.06 -4.88
N SER A 52 4.90 -20.88 -4.98
CA SER A 52 5.14 -21.94 -4.01
C SER A 52 5.58 -21.36 -2.66
N TYR A 53 5.13 -21.99 -1.57
CA TYR A 53 5.47 -21.58 -0.20
C TYR A 53 6.99 -21.36 0.03
N PRO A 54 7.91 -22.25 -0.44
CA PRO A 54 9.34 -22.03 -0.27
C PRO A 54 9.84 -20.73 -0.92
N LYS A 55 9.32 -20.37 -2.09
CA LYS A 55 9.69 -19.13 -2.78
C LYS A 55 9.22 -17.91 -2.00
N LEU A 56 7.98 -17.93 -1.53
CA LEU A 56 7.39 -16.87 -0.72
C LEU A 56 8.15 -16.66 0.59
N ARG A 57 8.54 -17.75 1.27
CA ARG A 57 9.34 -17.69 2.49
C ARG A 57 10.68 -16.98 2.26
N VAL A 58 11.39 -17.34 1.18
CA VAL A 58 12.67 -16.71 0.83
C VAL A 58 12.47 -15.22 0.54
N GLN A 59 11.46 -14.87 -0.25
CA GLN A 59 11.16 -13.48 -0.59
C GLN A 59 10.79 -12.65 0.64
N ALA A 60 9.95 -13.17 1.54
CA ALA A 60 9.54 -12.50 2.77
C ALA A 60 10.74 -12.19 3.69
N ALA A 61 11.77 -13.06 3.69
CA ALA A 61 12.97 -12.88 4.50
C ALA A 61 13.99 -11.94 3.84
N GLN A 62 14.21 -12.08 2.53
CA GLN A 62 15.24 -11.32 1.81
C GLN A 62 14.78 -9.89 1.43
N GLN A 63 13.48 -9.72 1.17
CA GLN A 63 12.90 -8.46 0.72
C GLN A 63 11.63 -8.10 1.52
N PRO A 64 11.75 -7.92 2.84
CA PRO A 64 10.59 -7.76 3.73
C PRO A 64 9.72 -6.55 3.38
N ALA A 65 10.31 -5.40 3.04
CA ALA A 65 9.54 -4.21 2.68
C ALA A 65 8.71 -4.40 1.40
N ALA A 66 9.29 -5.07 0.40
CA ALA A 66 8.63 -5.33 -0.88
C ALA A 66 7.56 -6.42 -0.77
N PHE A 67 7.75 -7.39 0.13
CA PHE A 67 6.79 -8.46 0.38
C PHE A 67 5.64 -7.98 1.28
N TRP A 68 5.95 -7.52 2.50
CA TRP A 68 4.96 -7.19 3.53
C TRP A 68 4.26 -5.86 3.30
N GLY A 69 4.86 -4.92 2.57
CA GLY A 69 4.27 -3.61 2.33
C GLY A 69 2.94 -3.70 1.56
N PRO A 70 2.95 -4.17 0.30
CA PRO A 70 1.72 -4.33 -0.47
C PRO A 70 0.69 -5.19 0.26
N LEU A 71 1.13 -6.33 0.83
CA LEU A 71 0.28 -7.20 1.65
C LEU A 71 -0.46 -6.42 2.73
N ALA A 72 0.25 -5.66 3.56
CA ALA A 72 -0.37 -4.93 4.66
C ALA A 72 -1.33 -3.82 4.21
N ARG A 73 -1.13 -3.23 3.02
CA ARG A 73 -2.07 -2.25 2.44
C ARG A 73 -3.33 -2.93 1.91
N ASP A 74 -3.18 -4.11 1.33
CA ASP A 74 -4.27 -4.84 0.72
C ASP A 74 -5.12 -5.59 1.77
N THR A 75 -4.51 -6.00 2.89
CA THR A 75 -5.18 -6.85 3.89
C THR A 75 -5.68 -6.12 5.13
N LEU A 76 -5.09 -4.97 5.49
CA LEU A 76 -5.47 -4.22 6.69
C LEU A 76 -6.03 -2.86 6.33
N VAL A 77 -7.00 -2.41 7.12
CA VAL A 77 -7.54 -1.05 7.05
C VAL A 77 -6.71 -0.16 7.97
N TRP A 78 -6.10 0.86 7.36
CA TRP A 78 -5.29 1.87 8.04
C TRP A 78 -6.08 3.17 8.15
N ASP A 79 -6.20 3.70 9.36
CA ASP A 79 -6.75 5.04 9.59
C ASP A 79 -5.74 6.11 9.13
N THR A 80 -4.45 5.83 9.34
CA THR A 80 -3.33 6.61 8.79
C THR A 80 -2.36 5.66 8.09
N PRO A 81 -2.01 5.90 6.82
CA PRO A 81 -1.09 5.04 6.11
C PRO A 81 0.31 5.12 6.70
N TYR A 82 0.97 3.97 6.83
CA TYR A 82 2.38 3.93 7.20
C TYR A 82 3.26 4.43 6.04
N HIS A 83 4.44 4.96 6.38
CA HIS A 83 5.44 5.40 5.40
C HIS A 83 6.68 4.49 5.37
N THR A 84 6.95 3.76 6.44
CA THR A 84 8.08 2.82 6.53
C THR A 84 7.58 1.43 6.89
N VAL A 85 7.82 0.44 6.03
CA VAL A 85 7.35 -0.94 6.27
C VAL A 85 8.13 -1.62 7.40
N TRP A 86 9.44 -1.43 7.44
CA TRP A 86 10.35 -2.18 8.28
C TRP A 86 11.59 -1.35 8.64
N ASP A 87 11.90 -1.27 9.92
CA ASP A 87 13.11 -0.63 10.49
C ASP A 87 13.52 -1.45 11.71
N CYS A 88 14.43 -2.40 11.51
CA CYS A 88 14.86 -3.32 12.56
C CYS A 88 16.38 -3.39 12.66
N ASP A 89 16.84 -3.41 13.90
CA ASP A 89 18.19 -3.72 14.31
C ASP A 89 18.14 -4.70 15.47
N PHE A 90 18.43 -5.97 15.16
CA PHE A 90 18.44 -7.04 16.16
C PHE A 90 19.55 -6.89 17.19
N SER A 91 20.65 -6.20 16.86
CA SER A 91 21.77 -6.03 17.79
C SER A 91 21.43 -5.07 18.93
N SER A 92 20.60 -4.06 18.66
CA SER A 92 20.08 -3.13 19.66
C SER A 92 18.69 -3.49 20.19
N GLY A 93 18.07 -4.56 19.67
CA GLY A 93 16.71 -4.95 20.03
C GLY A 93 15.62 -4.00 19.50
N LYS A 94 15.96 -3.09 18.58
CA LYS A 94 15.00 -2.17 17.96
C LYS A 94 14.25 -2.90 16.86
N ILE A 95 12.96 -3.14 17.05
CA ILE A 95 12.11 -3.83 16.05
C ILE A 95 10.90 -2.95 15.72
N GLY A 96 10.88 -2.39 14.52
CA GLY A 96 9.80 -1.54 14.02
C GLY A 96 9.18 -2.07 12.73
N TRP A 97 7.85 -2.10 12.69
CA TRP A 97 7.05 -2.44 11.51
C TRP A 97 5.97 -1.39 11.29
N PHE A 98 5.71 -1.05 10.03
CA PHE A 98 4.66 -0.12 9.59
C PHE A 98 4.68 1.24 10.32
N LEU A 99 5.86 1.86 10.44
CA LEU A 99 6.03 3.11 11.17
C LEU A 99 5.22 4.25 10.55
N GLY A 100 4.65 5.07 11.43
CA GLY A 100 3.71 6.14 11.10
C GLY A 100 2.30 5.66 10.78
N GLY A 101 2.07 4.35 10.72
CA GLY A 101 0.75 3.78 10.52
C GLY A 101 -0.09 3.84 11.80
N GLN A 102 -1.38 4.10 11.64
CA GLN A 102 -2.36 3.99 12.71
C GLN A 102 -3.53 3.15 12.21
N LEU A 103 -4.02 2.23 13.04
CA LEU A 103 -5.17 1.40 12.75
C LEU A 103 -5.92 1.05 14.02
N ASN A 104 -7.19 0.69 13.88
CA ASN A 104 -7.99 0.10 14.94
C ASN A 104 -8.05 -1.44 14.78
N VAL A 105 -7.56 -2.16 15.79
CA VAL A 105 -7.54 -3.63 15.79
C VAL A 105 -8.95 -4.20 15.77
N SER A 106 -9.82 -3.75 16.69
CA SER A 106 -11.22 -4.20 16.76
C SER A 106 -11.98 -3.89 15.46
N GLY A 107 -11.69 -2.74 14.84
CA GLY A 107 -12.20 -2.37 13.53
C GLY A 107 -11.78 -3.38 12.46
N ASN A 108 -10.50 -3.75 12.38
CA ASN A 108 -10.02 -4.75 11.44
C ASN A 108 -10.61 -6.15 11.69
N CYS A 109 -10.85 -6.54 12.94
CA CYS A 109 -11.38 -7.87 13.29
C CYS A 109 -12.89 -8.03 13.04
N TRP A 110 -13.67 -6.97 13.20
CA TRP A 110 -15.13 -7.01 13.00
C TRP A 110 -15.53 -6.85 11.53
N ARG A 111 -14.68 -6.23 10.71
CA ARG A 111 -15.01 -5.92 9.31
C ARG A 111 -15.31 -7.21 8.53
N PRO A 112 -16.51 -7.33 7.92
CA PRO A 112 -16.78 -8.39 6.97
C PRO A 112 -15.77 -8.26 5.84
N HIS A 113 -15.13 -9.37 5.49
CA HIS A 113 -14.08 -9.40 4.48
C HIS A 113 -14.57 -8.91 3.09
N ALA A 114 -15.88 -9.00 2.85
CA ALA A 114 -16.58 -8.56 1.64
C ALA A 114 -17.09 -7.10 1.68
N ALA A 115 -17.02 -6.42 2.83
CA ALA A 115 -17.45 -5.03 2.92
C ALA A 115 -16.28 -4.13 2.48
N TRP A 116 -16.29 -3.78 1.19
CA TRP A 116 -16.10 -2.43 0.62
C TRP A 116 -15.42 -2.49 -0.76
N PRO A 117 -16.17 -2.30 -1.85
CA PRO A 117 -15.78 -1.37 -2.90
C PRO A 117 -16.60 -0.10 -2.72
N THR A 118 -16.00 1.04 -2.39
CA THR A 118 -16.53 2.34 -2.84
C THR A 118 -15.52 3.47 -2.61
N HIS A 119 -15.19 4.08 -3.76
CA HIS A 119 -14.69 5.43 -4.05
C HIS A 119 -13.41 5.93 -3.38
#